data_AF-A0A842XPV8-F1
#
_entry.id   AF-A0A842XPV8-F1
#
_cell.length_a   1.000
_cell.length_b   1.000
_cell.length_c   1.000
_cell.angle_alpha   90.00
_cell.angle_beta   90.00
_cell.angle_gamma   90.00
#
_symmetry.space_group_name_H-M   'P 1'
#
loop_
_entity.id
_entity.type
_entity.pdbx_description
1 polymer ?
#
loop_
_entity_poly.entity_id
_entity_poly.type
_entity_poly.pdbx_seq_one_letter_code
_entity_poly.pdbx_strand_id
1 'polypeptide(L)'
;MFPEEYRSILVSLAEEDEDMKTLLGLFHRLKGYTTEETLVKNFTALTGKDCKELLKTLRKRGILKIGAHNEYLCLSGYEEFFDEVAHGYSLQPGDLSKYIERAVEEGDRAALKLIELVLKISKHGVPGLTHYELIRDEMSELFSPAVFHSLDGELIKEKLCVYAKKRDEEFLEFYQSGDTIKEVKERLRVWKTNKLAELPVKQMLEQEIEGLVADAKRGIGAYSAEMAEMAGLSETEVEKTVGYFSGFDVDDVFLFVTGNVLVDYDSLYVAITDSLSRYEAREWRDYPVLFITAELPKWIGTIEGAFKDAYPKLSERRMAIVVPNEVAYANFKQKLLFELVNRLGVTELSEIPKIGERTYSQTSLSKERLIDEFYY
;
A
#
# COMPACT_ATOMS: atom_id res chain seq x y z
N MET A 1 -11.05 -10.44 -46.11
CA MET A 1 -10.69 -9.01 -45.98
C MET A 1 -9.21 -8.91 -46.26
N PHE A 2 -8.77 -8.02 -47.14
CA PHE A 2 -7.33 -7.80 -47.34
C PHE A 2 -6.76 -6.84 -46.28
N PRO A 3 -5.45 -6.88 -45.96
CA PRO A 3 -4.84 -5.99 -44.97
C PRO A 3 -5.10 -4.49 -45.21
N GLU A 4 -5.02 -4.04 -46.47
CA GLU A 4 -5.31 -2.63 -46.82
C GLU A 4 -6.78 -2.26 -46.63
N GLU A 5 -7.70 -3.18 -46.90
CA GLU A 5 -9.13 -2.97 -46.62
C GLU A 5 -9.37 -2.87 -45.11
N TYR A 6 -8.72 -3.73 -44.32
CA TYR A 6 -8.80 -3.70 -42.86
C TYR A 6 -8.30 -2.35 -42.32
N ARG A 7 -7.14 -1.90 -42.78
CA ARG A 7 -6.55 -0.60 -42.41
C ARG A 7 -7.46 0.56 -42.81
N SER A 8 -7.97 0.55 -44.04
CA SER A 8 -8.85 1.60 -44.55
C SER A 8 -10.15 1.71 -43.74
N ILE A 9 -10.78 0.57 -43.39
CA ILE A 9 -11.98 0.58 -42.53
C ILE A 9 -11.66 1.16 -41.16
N LEU A 10 -10.54 0.76 -40.54
CA LEU A 10 -10.17 1.23 -39.21
C LEU A 10 -9.89 2.74 -39.19
N VAL A 11 -9.15 3.23 -40.18
CA VAL A 11 -8.84 4.66 -40.34
C VAL A 11 -10.12 5.48 -40.61
N SER A 12 -10.98 5.02 -41.52
CA SER A 12 -12.26 5.71 -41.81
C SER A 12 -13.14 5.81 -40.57
N LEU A 13 -13.28 4.73 -39.80
CA LEU A 13 -14.05 4.75 -38.55
C LEU A 13 -13.45 5.73 -37.52
N ALA A 14 -12.13 5.83 -37.46
CA ALA A 14 -11.44 6.73 -36.54
C ALA A 14 -11.53 8.20 -37.00
N GLU A 15 -11.42 8.48 -38.29
CA GLU A 15 -11.52 9.84 -38.84
C GLU A 15 -12.93 10.43 -38.71
N GLU A 16 -13.95 9.57 -38.77
CA GLU A 16 -15.37 9.97 -38.65
C GLU A 16 -15.82 10.22 -37.20
N ASP A 17 -15.10 9.67 -36.20
CA ASP A 17 -15.51 9.72 -34.80
C ASP A 17 -14.33 9.82 -33.81
N GLU A 18 -14.24 10.96 -33.09
CA GLU A 18 -13.24 11.18 -32.04
C GLU A 18 -13.35 10.19 -30.88
N ASP A 19 -14.57 9.72 -30.58
CA ASP A 19 -14.80 8.69 -29.57
C ASP A 19 -14.17 7.36 -30.04
N MET A 20 -14.20 7.06 -31.35
CA MET A 20 -13.51 5.89 -31.91
C MET A 20 -11.99 6.02 -31.79
N LYS A 21 -11.40 7.20 -32.06
CA LYS A 21 -9.96 7.43 -31.84
C LYS A 21 -9.55 7.16 -30.41
N THR A 22 -10.33 7.69 -29.46
CA THR A 22 -10.09 7.48 -28.02
C THR A 22 -10.14 6.00 -27.66
N LEU A 23 -11.14 5.27 -28.18
CA LEU A 23 -11.25 3.83 -27.96
C LEU A 23 -10.05 3.07 -28.54
N LEU A 24 -9.62 3.36 -29.77
CA LEU A 24 -8.44 2.72 -30.37
C LEU A 24 -7.16 3.03 -29.60
N GLY A 25 -6.96 4.26 -29.14
CA GLY A 25 -5.85 4.62 -28.26
C GLY A 25 -5.82 3.79 -26.97
N LEU A 26 -6.98 3.51 -26.37
CA LEU A 26 -7.09 2.62 -25.21
C LEU A 26 -6.71 1.17 -25.55
N PHE A 27 -7.10 0.66 -26.71
CA PHE A 27 -6.68 -0.68 -27.16
C PHE A 27 -5.15 -0.80 -27.24
N HIS A 28 -4.48 0.19 -27.84
CA HIS A 28 -3.02 0.22 -27.91
C HIS A 28 -2.37 0.23 -26.52
N ARG A 29 -2.96 0.97 -25.56
CA ARG A 29 -2.42 1.06 -24.20
C ARG A 29 -2.61 -0.22 -23.39
N LEU A 30 -3.79 -0.82 -23.46
CA LEU A 30 -4.18 -1.93 -22.57
C LEU A 30 -3.63 -3.30 -23.00
N LYS A 31 -3.06 -3.43 -24.20
CA LYS A 31 -2.30 -4.60 -24.67
C LYS A 31 -2.76 -5.95 -24.09
N GLY A 32 -3.92 -6.43 -24.55
CA GLY A 32 -4.46 -7.74 -24.16
C GLY A 32 -5.30 -7.77 -22.89
N TYR A 33 -5.40 -6.66 -22.14
CA TYR A 33 -6.35 -6.44 -21.04
C TYR A 33 -7.65 -5.73 -21.50
N THR A 34 -8.00 -5.90 -22.77
CA THR A 34 -9.09 -5.22 -23.45
C THR A 34 -10.43 -5.89 -23.19
N THR A 35 -10.83 -6.13 -21.94
CA THR A 35 -12.18 -6.63 -21.60
C THR A 35 -13.23 -5.52 -21.71
N GLU A 36 -14.53 -5.85 -21.85
CA GLU A 36 -15.59 -4.83 -21.91
C GLU A 36 -15.57 -3.93 -20.67
N GLU A 37 -15.44 -4.52 -19.48
CA GLU A 37 -15.34 -3.79 -18.21
C GLU A 37 -14.16 -2.81 -18.20
N THR A 38 -12.99 -3.27 -18.64
CA THR A 38 -11.80 -2.43 -18.72
C THR A 38 -12.00 -1.25 -19.67
N LEU A 39 -12.47 -1.53 -20.89
CA LEU A 39 -12.63 -0.51 -21.92
C LEU A 39 -13.70 0.50 -21.53
N VAL A 40 -14.84 0.04 -21.02
CA VAL A 40 -15.94 0.92 -20.56
C VAL A 40 -15.46 1.81 -19.43
N LYS A 41 -14.82 1.25 -18.40
CA LYS A 41 -14.37 2.04 -17.25
C LYS A 41 -13.41 3.15 -17.65
N ASN A 42 -12.37 2.84 -18.42
CA ASN A 42 -11.42 3.85 -18.86
C ASN A 42 -12.05 4.87 -19.81
N PHE A 43 -12.84 4.39 -20.77
CA PHE A 43 -13.47 5.24 -21.78
C PHE A 43 -14.47 6.21 -21.16
N THR A 44 -15.30 5.75 -20.23
CA THR A 44 -16.27 6.59 -19.53
C THR A 44 -15.57 7.63 -18.65
N ALA A 45 -14.49 7.28 -17.96
CA ALA A 45 -13.72 8.27 -17.20
C ALA A 45 -13.12 9.37 -18.11
N LEU A 46 -12.64 8.99 -19.30
CA LEU A 46 -12.02 9.93 -20.26
C LEU A 46 -13.03 10.82 -21.00
N THR A 47 -14.20 10.29 -21.36
CA THR A 47 -15.13 10.95 -22.29
C THR A 47 -16.48 11.32 -21.67
N GLY A 48 -16.84 10.74 -20.53
CA GLY A 48 -18.18 10.82 -19.95
C GLY A 48 -19.24 9.99 -20.69
N LYS A 49 -18.85 9.13 -21.64
CA LYS A 49 -19.76 8.33 -22.49
C LYS A 49 -19.49 6.82 -22.35
N ASP A 50 -20.39 5.99 -22.87
CA ASP A 50 -20.23 4.53 -22.98
C ASP A 50 -19.70 4.14 -24.38
N CYS A 51 -18.73 3.22 -24.45
CA CYS A 51 -18.14 2.74 -25.69
C CYS A 51 -18.73 1.42 -26.23
N LYS A 52 -19.75 0.83 -25.57
CA LYS A 52 -20.31 -0.48 -25.98
C LYS A 52 -20.80 -0.52 -27.43
N GLU A 53 -21.40 0.56 -27.93
CA GLU A 53 -21.85 0.62 -29.33
C GLU A 53 -20.69 0.72 -30.33
N LEU A 54 -19.60 1.40 -29.96
CA LEU A 54 -18.36 1.45 -30.75
C LEU A 54 -17.72 0.06 -30.83
N LEU A 55 -17.67 -0.67 -29.70
CA LEU A 55 -17.19 -2.05 -29.65
C LEU A 55 -18.04 -3.00 -30.51
N LYS A 56 -19.37 -2.86 -30.47
CA LYS A 56 -20.28 -3.59 -31.37
C LYS A 56 -20.03 -3.25 -32.83
N THR A 57 -19.74 -1.99 -33.15
CA THR A 57 -19.45 -1.54 -34.51
C THR A 57 -18.15 -2.16 -35.04
N LEU A 58 -17.06 -2.09 -34.27
CA LEU A 58 -15.78 -2.72 -34.62
C LEU A 58 -15.92 -4.24 -34.80
N ARG A 59 -16.73 -4.90 -33.98
CA ARG A 59 -17.05 -6.34 -34.17
C ARG A 59 -17.85 -6.62 -35.44
N LYS A 60 -18.92 -5.86 -35.70
CA LYS A 60 -19.76 -6.03 -36.91
C LYS A 60 -18.96 -5.79 -38.19
N ARG A 61 -17.99 -4.87 -38.14
CA ARG A 61 -17.07 -4.58 -39.24
C ARG A 61 -15.94 -5.60 -39.37
N GLY A 62 -15.88 -6.61 -38.50
CA GLY A 62 -14.85 -7.64 -38.54
C GLY A 62 -13.45 -7.13 -38.13
N ILE A 63 -13.36 -6.03 -37.40
CA ILE A 63 -12.09 -5.53 -36.87
C ILE A 63 -11.72 -6.32 -35.60
N LEU A 64 -12.70 -6.52 -34.72
CA LEU A 64 -12.51 -7.18 -33.43
C LEU A 64 -13.24 -8.52 -33.35
N LYS A 65 -12.64 -9.45 -32.62
CA LYS A 65 -13.24 -10.70 -32.14
C LYS A 65 -13.17 -10.76 -30.61
N ILE A 66 -13.95 -11.66 -30.02
CA ILE A 66 -13.89 -11.93 -28.57
C ILE A 66 -12.97 -13.13 -28.35
N GLY A 67 -11.99 -12.97 -27.48
CA GLY A 67 -11.05 -14.01 -27.04
C GLY A 67 -11.64 -14.95 -25.99
N ALA A 68 -10.83 -15.91 -25.56
CA ALA A 68 -11.26 -16.96 -24.61
C ALA A 68 -11.56 -16.44 -23.20
N HIS A 69 -11.11 -15.23 -22.86
CA HIS A 69 -11.29 -14.59 -21.56
C HIS A 69 -12.08 -13.30 -21.66
N ASN A 70 -12.98 -13.23 -22.65
CA ASN A 70 -13.82 -12.06 -22.93
C ASN A 70 -13.05 -10.77 -23.28
N GLU A 71 -11.77 -10.89 -23.62
CA GLU A 71 -10.99 -9.78 -24.14
C GLU A 71 -11.34 -9.53 -25.63
N TYR A 72 -11.37 -8.27 -26.03
CA TYR A 72 -11.47 -7.89 -27.44
C TYR A 72 -10.10 -7.99 -28.08
N LEU A 73 -9.98 -8.82 -29.11
CA LEU A 73 -8.75 -9.04 -29.86
C LEU A 73 -8.95 -8.56 -31.29
N CYS A 74 -7.91 -8.05 -31.92
CA CYS A 74 -7.91 -7.92 -33.38
C CYS A 74 -7.96 -9.30 -34.06
N LEU A 75 -8.27 -9.31 -35.34
CA LEU A 75 -8.20 -10.55 -36.13
C LEU A 75 -6.75 -11.04 -36.24
N SER A 76 -6.60 -12.36 -36.28
CA SER A 76 -5.29 -12.99 -36.40
C SER A 76 -4.70 -12.74 -37.78
N GLY A 77 -3.46 -12.28 -37.82
CA GLY A 77 -2.76 -11.82 -39.03
C GLY A 77 -2.92 -10.31 -39.30
N TYR A 78 -3.61 -9.56 -38.44
CA TYR A 78 -3.83 -8.11 -38.57
C TYR A 78 -3.32 -7.30 -37.37
N GLU A 79 -2.65 -7.96 -36.43
CA GLU A 79 -2.13 -7.38 -35.18
C GLU A 79 -1.26 -6.15 -35.46
N GLU A 80 -0.28 -6.28 -36.35
CA GLU A 80 0.66 -5.18 -36.66
C GLU A 80 -0.05 -3.96 -37.24
N PHE A 81 -0.98 -4.17 -38.19
CA PHE A 81 -1.75 -3.09 -38.80
C PHE A 81 -2.68 -2.41 -37.80
N PHE A 82 -3.32 -3.20 -36.93
CA PHE A 82 -4.18 -2.67 -35.89
C PHE A 82 -3.37 -1.85 -34.88
N ASP A 83 -2.25 -2.38 -34.40
CA ASP A 83 -1.38 -1.70 -33.45
C ASP A 83 -0.76 -0.43 -34.03
N GLU A 84 -0.37 -0.42 -35.31
CA GLU A 84 0.13 0.78 -36.00
C GLU A 84 -0.93 1.90 -36.01
N VAL A 85 -2.15 1.59 -36.43
CA VAL A 85 -3.23 2.58 -36.48
C VAL A 85 -3.64 3.03 -35.08
N ALA A 86 -3.83 2.09 -34.15
CA ALA A 86 -4.21 2.38 -32.77
C ALA A 86 -3.13 3.20 -32.03
N HIS A 87 -1.85 2.95 -32.31
CA HIS A 87 -0.73 3.74 -31.79
C HIS A 87 -0.81 5.21 -32.23
N GLY A 88 -1.23 5.47 -33.47
CA GLY A 88 -1.44 6.83 -33.99
C GLY A 88 -2.47 7.64 -33.20
N TYR A 89 -3.35 6.97 -32.45
CA TYR A 89 -4.36 7.59 -31.58
C TYR A 89 -4.05 7.43 -30.09
N SER A 90 -2.81 7.05 -29.73
CA SER A 90 -2.41 6.87 -28.34
C SER A 90 -2.64 8.16 -27.54
N LEU A 91 -3.27 7.99 -26.38
CA LEU A 91 -3.52 9.09 -25.44
C LEU A 91 -2.19 9.63 -24.93
N GLN A 92 -2.01 10.96 -25.00
CA GLN A 92 -0.89 11.63 -24.37
C GLN A 92 -1.06 11.55 -22.85
N PRO A 93 -0.08 10.99 -22.11
CA PRO A 93 -0.12 10.96 -20.65
C PRO A 93 -0.26 12.36 -20.06
N GLY A 94 -1.01 12.46 -18.97
CA GLY A 94 -1.03 13.65 -18.13
C GLY A 94 0.28 13.84 -17.37
N ASP A 95 0.38 14.94 -16.63
CA ASP A 95 1.56 15.28 -15.84
C ASP A 95 1.38 14.85 -14.37
N LEU A 96 1.92 13.68 -14.04
CA LEU A 96 1.84 13.12 -12.68
C LEU A 96 2.62 13.96 -11.66
N SER A 97 3.76 14.53 -12.05
CA SER A 97 4.57 15.39 -11.18
C SER A 97 3.77 16.62 -10.77
N LYS A 98 3.13 17.30 -11.73
CA LYS A 98 2.26 18.44 -11.47
C LYS A 98 1.02 18.09 -10.64
N TYR A 99 0.42 16.92 -10.88
CA TYR A 99 -0.72 16.45 -10.07
C TYR A 99 -0.34 16.30 -8.60
N ILE A 100 0.84 15.75 -8.31
CA ILE A 100 1.32 15.57 -6.93
C ILE A 100 1.63 16.90 -6.26
N GLU A 101 2.26 17.85 -6.96
CA GLU A 101 2.47 19.20 -6.43
C GLU A 101 1.17 19.82 -5.97
N ARG A 102 0.15 19.79 -6.85
CA ARG A 102 -1.19 20.28 -6.52
C ARG A 102 -1.78 19.58 -5.30
N ALA A 103 -1.74 18.25 -5.26
CA ALA A 103 -2.28 17.47 -4.14
C ALA A 103 -1.56 17.76 -2.81
N VAL A 104 -0.24 18.00 -2.85
CA VAL A 104 0.55 18.42 -1.69
C VAL A 104 0.14 19.83 -1.23
N GLU A 105 0.03 20.79 -2.15
CA GLU A 105 -0.35 22.18 -1.86
C GLU A 105 -1.78 22.29 -1.29
N GLU A 106 -2.72 21.52 -1.83
CA GLU A 106 -4.12 21.47 -1.39
C GLU A 106 -4.29 20.64 -0.11
N GLY A 107 -3.27 19.87 0.28
CA GLY A 107 -3.33 18.97 1.43
C GLY A 107 -4.28 17.78 1.21
N ASP A 108 -4.48 17.35 -0.04
CA ASP A 108 -5.36 16.23 -0.39
C ASP A 108 -4.72 14.89 0.01
N ARG A 109 -4.99 14.49 1.25
CA ARG A 109 -4.48 13.24 1.82
C ARG A 109 -4.96 12.00 1.07
N ALA A 110 -6.15 12.05 0.48
CA ALA A 110 -6.73 10.89 -0.18
C ALA A 110 -6.10 10.65 -1.55
N ALA A 111 -5.89 11.72 -2.33
CA ALA A 111 -5.17 11.63 -3.60
C ALA A 111 -3.72 11.13 -3.40
N LEU A 112 -3.01 11.71 -2.43
CA LEU A 112 -1.63 11.31 -2.11
C LEU A 112 -1.55 9.84 -1.66
N LYS A 113 -2.50 9.38 -0.82
CA LYS A 113 -2.54 7.98 -0.38
C LYS A 113 -2.87 7.03 -1.53
N LEU A 114 -3.77 7.39 -2.45
CA LEU A 114 -4.07 6.55 -3.61
C LEU A 114 -2.82 6.38 -4.49
N ILE A 115 -2.10 7.46 -4.78
CA ILE A 115 -0.86 7.41 -5.58
C ILE A 115 0.18 6.54 -4.88
N GLU A 116 0.37 6.74 -3.57
CA GLU A 116 1.26 5.92 -2.76
C GLU A 116 0.94 4.43 -2.89
N LEU A 117 -0.34 4.03 -2.76
CA LEU A 117 -0.74 2.63 -2.85
C LEU A 117 -0.50 2.04 -4.25
N VAL A 118 -0.79 2.78 -5.31
CA VAL A 118 -0.50 2.36 -6.70
C VAL A 118 1.00 2.17 -6.94
N LEU A 119 1.87 2.95 -6.27
CA LEU A 119 3.32 2.85 -6.40
C LEU A 119 3.95 1.74 -5.56
N LYS A 120 3.30 1.35 -4.46
CA LYS A 120 3.81 0.39 -3.48
C LYS A 120 3.35 -1.05 -3.73
N ILE A 121 2.09 -1.21 -4.11
CA ILE A 121 1.50 -2.53 -4.27
C ILE A 121 1.95 -3.10 -5.62
N SER A 122 2.44 -4.34 -5.61
CA SER A 122 2.77 -5.04 -6.87
C SER A 122 1.55 -5.08 -7.77
N LYS A 123 1.70 -4.82 -9.07
CA LYS A 123 0.60 -4.94 -10.05
C LYS A 123 -0.06 -6.33 -10.07
N HIS A 124 0.66 -7.35 -9.61
CA HIS A 124 0.16 -8.73 -9.49
C HIS A 124 -0.62 -8.97 -8.19
N GLY A 125 -0.78 -7.96 -7.34
CA GLY A 125 -1.44 -8.07 -6.05
C GLY A 125 -0.71 -9.00 -5.09
N VAL A 126 -1.49 -9.72 -4.29
CA VAL A 126 -1.01 -10.77 -3.37
C VAL A 126 -1.88 -12.01 -3.53
N PRO A 127 -1.45 -13.19 -3.06
CA PRO A 127 -2.31 -14.38 -3.09
C PRO A 127 -3.69 -14.09 -2.48
N GLY A 128 -4.74 -14.31 -3.28
CA GLY A 128 -6.15 -14.13 -2.92
C GLY A 128 -6.74 -12.74 -3.17
N LEU A 129 -5.94 -11.72 -3.50
CA LEU A 129 -6.43 -10.34 -3.70
C LEU A 129 -5.68 -9.66 -4.84
N THR A 130 -6.42 -9.05 -5.76
CA THR A 130 -5.81 -8.28 -6.85
C THR A 130 -5.21 -6.96 -6.35
N HIS A 131 -4.35 -6.34 -7.15
CA HIS A 131 -3.81 -5.01 -6.87
C HIS A 131 -4.93 -3.98 -6.70
N TYR A 132 -5.93 -3.99 -7.59
CA TYR A 132 -7.06 -3.06 -7.53
C TYR A 132 -7.91 -3.26 -6.28
N GLU A 133 -8.17 -4.52 -5.88
CA GLU A 133 -8.94 -4.83 -4.67
C GLU A 133 -8.24 -4.34 -3.41
N LEU A 134 -6.93 -4.54 -3.30
CA LEU A 134 -6.13 -4.05 -2.17
C LEU A 134 -6.23 -2.53 -2.04
N ILE A 135 -6.07 -1.81 -3.15
CA ILE A 135 -6.17 -0.33 -3.17
C ILE A 135 -7.58 0.11 -2.79
N ARG A 136 -8.60 -0.49 -3.43
CA ARG A 136 -10.01 -0.16 -3.17
C ARG A 136 -10.35 -0.33 -1.69
N ASP A 137 -10.02 -1.48 -1.12
CA ASP A 137 -10.41 -1.83 0.24
C ASP A 137 -9.70 -0.90 1.25
N GLU A 138 -8.41 -0.63 1.03
CA GLU A 138 -7.62 0.27 1.87
C GLU A 138 -8.13 1.72 1.81
N MET A 139 -8.32 2.26 0.59
CA MET A 139 -8.85 3.61 0.40
C MET A 139 -10.27 3.76 0.95
N SER A 140 -11.08 2.71 0.81
CA SER A 140 -12.46 2.70 1.32
C SER A 140 -12.51 2.71 2.84
N GLU A 141 -11.57 2.05 3.49
CA GLU A 141 -11.48 1.98 4.95
C GLU A 141 -10.90 3.26 5.55
N LEU A 142 -9.83 3.80 4.95
CA LEU A 142 -9.21 5.05 5.40
C LEU A 142 -10.14 6.25 5.19
N PHE A 143 -10.79 6.35 4.02
CA PHE A 143 -11.59 7.51 3.65
C PHE A 143 -13.08 7.16 3.47
N SER A 144 -13.43 6.53 2.34
CA SER A 144 -14.75 5.95 2.05
C SER A 144 -14.74 5.32 0.64
N PRO A 145 -15.67 4.40 0.33
CA PRO A 145 -15.82 3.89 -1.04
C PRO A 145 -16.09 4.99 -2.07
N ALA A 146 -16.85 6.02 -1.70
CA ALA A 146 -17.17 7.14 -2.58
C ALA A 146 -15.92 7.98 -2.93
N VAL A 147 -15.04 8.20 -1.95
CA VAL A 147 -13.76 8.90 -2.17
C VAL A 147 -12.88 8.10 -3.12
N PHE A 148 -12.77 6.79 -2.93
CA PHE A 148 -12.02 5.93 -3.84
C PHE A 148 -12.57 5.99 -5.27
N HIS A 149 -13.89 5.85 -5.45
CA HIS A 149 -14.53 5.92 -6.78
C HIS A 149 -14.45 7.29 -7.46
N SER A 150 -14.31 8.36 -6.68
CA SER A 150 -14.07 9.69 -7.23
C SER A 150 -12.64 9.80 -7.74
N LEU A 151 -11.68 9.41 -6.91
CA LEU A 151 -10.25 9.56 -7.21
C LEU A 151 -9.79 8.59 -8.31
N ASP A 152 -10.26 7.35 -8.32
CA ASP A 152 -9.88 6.38 -9.37
C ASP A 152 -10.35 6.85 -10.76
N GLY A 153 -11.57 7.39 -10.84
CA GLY A 153 -12.10 8.02 -12.05
C GLY A 153 -11.33 9.29 -12.43
N GLU A 154 -10.98 10.13 -11.46
CA GLU A 154 -10.20 11.34 -11.67
C GLU A 154 -8.81 11.06 -12.24
N LEU A 155 -8.05 10.11 -11.66
CA LEU A 155 -6.72 9.76 -12.15
C LEU A 155 -6.75 9.25 -13.60
N ILE A 156 -7.78 8.49 -13.98
CA ILE A 156 -7.96 8.03 -15.36
C ILE A 156 -8.34 9.21 -16.27
N LYS A 157 -9.26 10.08 -15.82
CA LYS A 157 -9.70 11.27 -16.56
C LYS A 157 -8.55 12.25 -16.84
N GLU A 158 -7.68 12.45 -15.86
CA GLU A 158 -6.46 13.27 -15.97
C GLU A 158 -5.34 12.54 -16.76
N LYS A 159 -5.61 11.34 -17.30
CA LYS A 159 -4.68 10.52 -18.09
C LYS A 159 -3.40 10.21 -17.32
N LEU A 160 -3.51 9.98 -16.01
CA LEU A 160 -2.39 9.63 -15.14
C LEU A 160 -2.22 8.12 -15.06
N CYS A 161 -3.30 7.37 -15.01
CA CYS A 161 -3.27 5.91 -15.00
C CYS A 161 -4.33 5.28 -15.91
N VAL A 162 -4.23 3.97 -16.09
CA VAL A 162 -5.27 3.12 -16.65
C VAL A 162 -5.72 2.08 -15.64
N TYR A 163 -7.00 1.76 -15.68
CA TYR A 163 -7.54 0.55 -15.07
C TYR A 163 -7.41 -0.63 -16.04
N ALA A 164 -7.12 -1.83 -15.54
CA ALA A 164 -7.08 -3.03 -16.35
C ALA A 164 -7.56 -4.25 -15.57
N LYS A 165 -8.37 -5.09 -16.22
CA LYS A 165 -8.87 -6.35 -15.66
C LYS A 165 -8.88 -7.47 -16.69
N LYS A 166 -8.24 -8.58 -16.33
CA LYS A 166 -8.26 -9.83 -17.08
C LYS A 166 -8.12 -11.03 -16.13
N ARG A 167 -9.10 -11.93 -16.17
CA ARG A 167 -9.14 -13.12 -15.30
C ARG A 167 -9.01 -12.74 -13.82
N ASP A 168 -7.95 -13.21 -13.17
CA ASP A 168 -7.56 -13.03 -11.78
C ASP A 168 -6.60 -11.83 -11.58
N GLU A 169 -6.29 -11.09 -12.65
CA GLU A 169 -5.49 -9.87 -12.59
C GLU A 169 -6.38 -8.63 -12.74
N GLU A 170 -6.27 -7.70 -11.81
CA GLU A 170 -6.96 -6.41 -11.84
C GLU A 170 -6.08 -5.35 -11.18
N PHE A 171 -5.81 -4.24 -11.88
CA PHE A 171 -4.86 -3.23 -11.41
C PHE A 171 -5.15 -1.81 -11.93
N LEU A 172 -4.47 -0.83 -11.30
CA LEU A 172 -4.26 0.52 -11.81
C LEU A 172 -2.78 0.64 -12.19
N GLU A 173 -2.46 1.22 -13.34
CA GLU A 173 -1.08 1.39 -13.78
C GLU A 173 -0.87 2.81 -14.32
N PHE A 174 0.13 3.52 -13.78
CA PHE A 174 0.51 4.84 -14.29
C PHE A 174 1.03 4.75 -15.73
N TYR A 175 0.78 5.80 -16.51
CA TYR A 175 1.36 5.91 -17.86
C TYR A 175 2.87 6.15 -17.81
N GLN A 176 3.34 6.85 -16.79
CA GLN A 176 4.72 7.27 -16.60
C GLN A 176 5.56 6.10 -16.05
N SER A 177 6.86 6.12 -16.36
CA SER A 177 7.83 5.14 -15.88
C SER A 177 9.20 5.80 -15.70
N GLY A 178 10.16 5.09 -15.13
CA GLY A 178 11.54 5.59 -15.00
C GLY A 178 11.63 6.81 -14.08
N ASP A 179 12.24 7.89 -14.58
CA ASP A 179 12.63 9.03 -13.75
C ASP A 179 11.45 9.83 -13.22
N THR A 180 10.33 9.94 -13.96
CA THR A 180 9.12 10.60 -13.45
C THR A 180 8.58 9.87 -12.21
N ILE A 181 8.56 8.54 -12.22
CA ILE A 181 8.09 7.76 -11.07
C ILE A 181 9.06 7.92 -9.88
N LYS A 182 10.37 8.02 -10.12
CA LYS A 182 11.34 8.29 -9.04
C LYS A 182 11.12 9.67 -8.42
N GLU A 183 10.93 10.69 -9.24
CA GLU A 183 10.65 12.06 -8.76
C GLU A 183 9.37 12.11 -7.91
N VAL A 184 8.32 11.46 -8.39
CA VAL A 184 7.05 11.32 -7.68
C VAL A 184 7.22 10.63 -6.32
N LYS A 185 7.99 9.53 -6.26
CA LYS A 185 8.30 8.83 -5.01
C LYS A 185 9.05 9.74 -4.04
N GLU A 186 10.02 10.51 -4.53
CA GLU A 186 10.78 11.45 -3.70
C GLU A 186 9.90 12.57 -3.14
N ARG A 187 8.97 13.12 -3.94
CA ARG A 187 8.01 14.12 -3.45
C ARG A 187 7.09 13.57 -2.37
N LEU A 188 6.58 12.35 -2.55
CA LEU A 188 5.79 11.65 -1.52
C LEU A 188 6.62 11.40 -0.25
N ARG A 189 7.89 11.02 -0.40
CA ARG A 189 8.83 10.83 0.71
C ARG A 189 9.01 12.12 1.50
N VAL A 190 9.28 13.25 0.83
CA VAL A 190 9.44 14.56 1.47
C VAL A 190 8.16 14.97 2.20
N TRP A 191 7.00 14.84 1.54
CA TRP A 191 5.71 15.15 2.15
C TRP A 191 5.44 14.30 3.41
N LYS A 192 5.68 12.98 3.34
CA LYS A 192 5.55 12.09 4.49
C LYS A 192 6.55 12.42 5.59
N THR A 193 7.79 12.72 5.24
CA THR A 193 8.82 13.09 6.22
C THR A 193 8.43 14.35 6.97
N ASN A 194 7.91 15.37 6.26
CA ASN A 194 7.41 16.59 6.88
C ASN A 194 6.21 16.32 7.80
N LYS A 195 5.25 15.50 7.34
CA LYS A 195 4.11 15.03 8.15
C LYS A 195 4.54 14.28 9.42
N LEU A 196 5.52 13.40 9.31
CA LEU A 196 6.02 12.60 10.43
C LEU A 196 6.92 13.42 11.36
N ALA A 197 7.60 14.46 10.85
CA ALA A 197 8.34 15.41 11.70
C ALA A 197 7.42 16.21 12.63
N GLU A 198 6.13 16.35 12.28
CA GLU A 198 5.10 16.91 13.16
C GLU A 198 4.68 15.95 14.29
N LEU A 199 5.04 14.65 14.22
CA LEU A 199 4.82 13.72 15.32
C LEU A 199 5.96 13.90 16.35
N PRO A 200 5.70 14.47 17.55
CA PRO A 200 6.72 14.64 18.60
C PRO A 200 7.30 13.32 19.11
N VAL A 201 6.72 12.21 18.66
CA VAL A 201 7.05 10.83 19.00
C VAL A 201 8.43 10.43 18.46
N LYS A 202 8.87 10.93 17.30
CA LYS A 202 10.17 10.52 16.71
C LYS A 202 11.35 10.91 17.61
N GLN A 203 11.47 12.20 17.96
CA GLN A 203 12.59 12.70 18.77
C GLN A 203 12.59 12.11 20.17
N MET A 204 11.41 11.99 20.78
CA MET A 204 11.25 11.35 22.08
C MET A 204 11.70 9.88 22.02
N LEU A 205 11.24 9.11 21.04
CA LEU A 205 11.65 7.71 20.87
C LEU A 205 13.14 7.55 20.63
N GLU A 206 13.72 8.41 19.80
CA GLU A 206 15.15 8.38 19.50
C GLU A 206 15.97 8.53 20.79
N GLN A 207 15.64 9.51 21.63
CA GLN A 207 16.29 9.70 22.94
C GLN A 207 16.07 8.52 23.89
N GLU A 208 14.85 7.99 23.96
CA GLU A 208 14.51 6.86 24.83
C GLU A 208 15.26 5.57 24.43
N ILE A 209 15.34 5.29 23.13
CA ILE A 209 16.08 4.15 22.56
C ILE A 209 17.58 4.31 22.80
N GLU A 210 18.14 5.50 22.59
CA GLU A 210 19.55 5.78 22.88
C GLU A 210 19.88 5.56 24.36
N GLY A 211 18.97 5.97 25.26
CA GLY A 211 19.08 5.70 26.69
C GLY A 211 19.12 4.21 27.02
N LEU A 212 18.24 3.41 26.41
CA LEU A 212 18.22 1.95 26.56
C LEU A 212 19.53 1.29 26.12
N VAL A 213 20.03 1.70 24.96
CA VAL A 213 21.28 1.18 24.41
C VAL A 213 22.46 1.55 25.32
N ALA A 214 22.49 2.78 25.83
CA ALA A 214 23.52 3.22 26.76
C ALA A 214 23.47 2.46 28.09
N ASP A 215 22.27 2.20 28.62
CA ASP A 215 22.07 1.43 29.86
C ASP A 215 22.56 -0.01 29.72
N ALA A 216 22.21 -0.68 28.63
CA ALA A 216 22.67 -2.04 28.35
C ALA A 216 24.20 -2.12 28.23
N LYS A 217 24.82 -1.19 27.50
CA LYS A 217 26.29 -1.11 27.39
C LYS A 217 26.96 -0.86 28.73
N ARG A 218 26.42 0.04 29.57
CA ARG A 218 26.94 0.28 30.92
C ARG A 218 26.83 -0.97 31.80
N GLY A 219 25.76 -1.75 31.65
CA GLY A 219 25.54 -2.98 32.40
C GLY A 219 26.64 -4.03 32.22
N ILE A 220 27.26 -4.09 31.04
CA ILE A 220 28.34 -5.04 30.72
C ILE A 220 29.75 -4.48 30.93
N GLY A 221 29.91 -3.18 31.18
CA GLY A 221 31.21 -2.51 31.18
C GLY A 221 32.24 -3.09 32.16
N ALA A 222 31.81 -3.74 33.24
CA ALA A 222 32.72 -4.41 34.17
C ALA A 222 33.27 -5.76 33.64
N TYR A 223 32.61 -6.35 32.63
CA TYR A 223 32.90 -7.67 32.07
C TYR A 223 33.23 -7.63 30.57
N SER A 224 33.26 -6.45 29.94
CA SER A 224 33.44 -6.27 28.49
C SER A 224 34.75 -6.87 27.99
N ALA A 225 35.86 -6.61 28.71
CA ALA A 225 37.19 -7.12 28.36
C ALA A 225 37.27 -8.64 28.43
N GLU A 226 36.69 -9.25 29.47
CA GLU A 226 36.65 -10.70 29.65
C GLU A 226 35.78 -11.38 28.58
N MET A 227 34.61 -10.81 28.29
CA MET A 227 33.73 -11.28 27.22
C MET A 227 34.38 -11.17 25.84
N ALA A 228 35.10 -10.07 25.57
CA ALA A 228 35.83 -9.84 24.33
C ALA A 228 36.93 -10.88 24.12
N GLU A 229 37.72 -11.16 25.17
CA GLU A 229 38.76 -12.19 25.15
C GLU A 229 38.17 -13.59 24.89
N MET A 230 37.08 -13.96 25.59
CA MET A 230 36.43 -15.27 25.42
C MET A 230 35.79 -15.45 24.04
N ALA A 231 35.23 -14.38 23.46
CA ALA A 231 34.57 -14.42 22.16
C ALA A 231 35.53 -14.26 20.97
N GLY A 232 36.80 -13.89 21.21
CA GLY A 232 37.74 -13.54 20.16
C GLY A 232 37.36 -12.27 19.39
N LEU A 233 36.66 -11.35 20.05
CA LEU A 233 36.17 -10.08 19.52
C LEU A 233 36.90 -8.91 20.19
N SER A 234 36.80 -7.70 19.63
CA SER A 234 37.15 -6.48 20.34
C SER A 234 36.05 -6.08 21.33
N GLU A 235 36.39 -5.34 22.39
CA GLU A 235 35.40 -4.79 23.33
C GLU A 235 34.32 -3.96 22.62
N THR A 236 34.71 -3.20 21.59
CA THR A 236 33.77 -2.41 20.77
C THR A 236 32.80 -3.27 19.97
N GLU A 237 33.20 -4.49 19.58
CA GLU A 237 32.30 -5.45 18.92
C GLU A 237 31.35 -6.07 19.93
N VAL A 238 31.83 -6.43 21.12
CA VAL A 238 30.98 -6.92 22.23
C VAL A 238 29.92 -5.90 22.60
N GLU A 239 30.28 -4.62 22.74
CA GLU A 239 29.31 -3.55 23.02
C GLU A 239 28.22 -3.44 21.95
N LYS A 240 28.56 -3.65 20.66
CA LYS A 240 27.58 -3.64 19.56
C LYS A 240 26.66 -4.86 19.59
N THR A 241 27.11 -5.99 20.15
CA THR A 241 26.26 -7.18 20.31
C THR A 241 25.24 -7.04 21.45
N VAL A 242 25.48 -6.14 22.40
CA VAL A 242 24.62 -5.92 23.58
C VAL A 242 23.72 -4.69 23.42
N GLY A 243 24.13 -3.71 22.61
CA GLY A 243 23.33 -2.50 22.40
C GLY A 243 23.62 -1.87 21.04
N TYR A 244 22.58 -1.76 20.21
CA TYR A 244 22.67 -1.10 18.92
C TYR A 244 21.35 -0.41 18.57
N PHE A 245 21.47 0.80 18.02
CA PHE A 245 20.38 1.49 17.35
C PHE A 245 20.91 2.02 16.03
N SER A 246 20.20 1.76 14.93
CA SER A 246 20.61 2.22 13.60
C SER A 246 20.43 3.72 13.39
N GLY A 247 19.72 4.41 14.29
CA GLY A 247 19.09 5.69 13.97
C GLY A 247 17.82 5.47 13.14
N PHE A 248 17.02 6.53 13.01
CA PHE A 248 15.84 6.53 12.15
C PHE A 248 16.18 6.99 10.73
N ASP A 249 15.80 6.18 9.74
CA ASP A 249 15.84 6.54 8.32
C ASP A 249 14.51 6.19 7.64
N VAL A 250 14.25 6.75 6.46
CA VAL A 250 13.03 6.48 5.70
C VAL A 250 13.24 5.28 4.78
N ASP A 251 12.43 4.24 4.97
CA ASP A 251 12.40 3.07 4.09
C ASP A 251 11.82 3.43 2.71
N ASP A 252 12.55 3.14 1.63
CA ASP A 252 12.16 3.52 0.27
C ASP A 252 10.98 2.71 -0.30
N VAL A 253 10.65 1.58 0.33
CA VAL A 253 9.57 0.67 -0.14
C VAL A 253 8.23 1.10 0.45
N PHE A 254 8.14 1.18 1.76
CA PHE A 254 6.95 1.49 2.52
C PHE A 254 6.89 2.96 2.99
N LEU A 255 7.92 3.77 2.71
CA LEU A 255 7.96 5.19 3.09
C LEU A 255 7.69 5.40 4.60
N PHE A 256 8.13 4.44 5.41
CA PHE A 256 8.07 4.49 6.87
C PHE A 256 9.34 5.12 7.40
N VAL A 257 9.24 5.84 8.52
CA VAL A 257 10.43 6.13 9.32
C VAL A 257 10.74 4.87 10.13
N THR A 258 11.85 4.23 9.83
CA THR A 258 12.24 2.93 10.39
C THR A 258 13.55 3.00 11.14
N GLY A 259 13.69 2.16 12.16
CA GLY A 259 14.93 2.01 12.91
C GLY A 259 15.03 0.62 13.52
N ASN A 260 16.25 0.10 13.59
CA ASN A 260 16.54 -1.22 14.13
C ASN A 260 17.16 -1.07 15.50
N VAL A 261 16.55 -1.70 16.49
CA VAL A 261 16.98 -1.64 17.87
C VAL A 261 17.39 -3.04 18.32
N LEU A 262 18.55 -3.13 18.97
CA LEU A 262 19.03 -4.30 19.70
C LEU A 262 19.41 -3.84 21.09
N VAL A 263 18.80 -4.46 22.10
CA VAL A 263 19.13 -4.23 23.51
C VAL A 263 19.23 -5.59 24.18
N ASP A 264 20.35 -5.84 24.85
CA ASP A 264 20.76 -7.14 25.38
C ASP A 264 20.80 -8.21 24.26
N TYR A 265 19.73 -9.00 24.15
CA TYR A 265 19.54 -10.04 23.13
C TYR A 265 18.23 -9.87 22.35
N ASP A 266 17.50 -8.78 22.61
CA ASP A 266 16.21 -8.50 22.01
C ASP A 266 16.36 -7.54 20.83
N SER A 267 16.10 -8.03 19.61
CA SER A 267 16.00 -7.20 18.42
C SER A 267 14.55 -6.81 18.14
N LEU A 268 14.31 -5.54 17.82
CA LEU A 268 13.00 -5.01 17.45
C LEU A 268 13.15 -3.95 16.36
N TYR A 269 12.38 -4.11 15.28
CA TYR A 269 12.23 -3.08 14.27
C TYR A 269 11.15 -2.11 14.72
N VAL A 270 11.41 -0.81 14.61
CA VAL A 270 10.46 0.25 14.91
C VAL A 270 10.08 0.91 13.60
N ALA A 271 8.79 0.96 13.28
CA ALA A 271 8.27 1.59 12.06
C ALA A 271 7.22 2.64 12.43
N ILE A 272 7.49 3.90 12.14
CA ILE A 272 6.61 5.04 12.41
C ILE A 272 5.91 5.45 11.11
N THR A 273 4.59 5.53 11.17
CA THR A 273 3.75 5.90 10.03
C THR A 273 2.56 6.73 10.47
N ASP A 274 2.01 7.56 9.59
CA ASP A 274 0.80 8.31 9.84
C ASP A 274 -0.42 7.37 9.90
N SER A 275 -0.49 6.43 8.96
CA SER A 275 -1.54 5.43 8.82
C SER A 275 -0.91 4.09 8.45
N LEU A 276 -1.34 3.01 9.12
CA LEU A 276 -0.89 1.66 8.83
C LEU A 276 -1.94 0.90 8.01
N SER A 277 -1.60 0.54 6.78
CA SER A 277 -2.45 -0.26 5.91
C SER A 277 -2.38 -1.76 6.20
N ARG A 278 -3.43 -2.48 5.78
CA ARG A 278 -3.44 -3.97 5.84
C ARG A 278 -2.32 -4.56 5.01
N TYR A 279 -2.05 -3.96 3.85
CA TYR A 279 -1.00 -4.41 2.94
C TYR A 279 0.39 -4.24 3.57
N GLU A 280 0.68 -3.08 4.16
CA GLU A 280 1.98 -2.82 4.80
C GLU A 280 2.23 -3.78 5.97
N ALA A 281 1.24 -3.97 6.84
CA ALA A 281 1.34 -4.94 7.92
C ALA A 281 1.53 -6.38 7.41
N ARG A 282 0.82 -6.76 6.33
CA ARG A 282 0.91 -8.08 5.70
C ARG A 282 2.25 -8.32 5.00
N GLU A 283 2.86 -7.32 4.40
CA GLU A 283 4.11 -7.48 3.66
C GLU A 283 5.35 -7.42 4.56
N TRP A 284 5.20 -7.04 5.84
CA TRP A 284 6.28 -7.14 6.81
C TRP A 284 6.46 -8.56 7.36
N ARG A 285 7.49 -9.28 6.89
CA ARG A 285 7.62 -10.75 7.09
C ARG A 285 8.75 -11.18 8.02
N ASP A 286 9.87 -10.46 8.02
CA ASP A 286 11.15 -11.06 8.40
C ASP A 286 11.55 -10.84 9.86
N TYR A 287 11.07 -9.76 10.48
CA TYR A 287 11.54 -9.36 11.81
C TYR A 287 10.41 -8.94 12.75
N PRO A 288 10.60 -9.12 14.08
CA PRO A 288 9.73 -8.51 15.08
C PRO A 288 9.62 -7.00 14.84
N VAL A 289 8.40 -6.50 14.71
CA VAL A 289 8.16 -5.09 14.41
C VAL A 289 7.17 -4.46 15.38
N LEU A 290 7.44 -3.22 15.76
CA LEU A 290 6.54 -2.30 16.43
C LEU A 290 6.14 -1.21 15.43
N PHE A 291 4.90 -1.25 14.96
CA PHE A 291 4.28 -0.19 14.19
C PHE A 291 3.75 0.88 15.13
N ILE A 292 4.21 2.11 14.95
CA ILE A 292 3.77 3.29 15.71
C ILE A 292 2.96 4.14 14.75
N THR A 293 1.68 4.34 15.07
CA THR A 293 0.75 5.04 14.19
C THR A 293 -0.03 6.12 14.94
N ALA A 294 -0.48 7.14 14.21
CA ALA A 294 -1.21 8.26 14.80
C ALA A 294 -2.64 7.88 15.21
N GLU A 295 -3.25 6.91 14.51
CA GLU A 295 -4.62 6.45 14.77
C GLU A 295 -4.69 4.93 14.72
N LEU A 296 -5.57 4.34 15.54
CA LEU A 296 -5.73 2.89 15.55
C LEU A 296 -6.31 2.41 14.20
N PRO A 297 -5.67 1.46 13.49
CA PRO A 297 -6.17 1.01 12.20
C PRO A 297 -7.54 0.35 12.34
N LYS A 298 -8.52 0.78 11.54
CA LYS A 298 -9.91 0.27 11.61
C LYS A 298 -10.00 -1.24 11.40
N TRP A 299 -9.07 -1.80 10.63
CA TRP A 299 -8.99 -3.22 10.32
C TRP A 299 -8.41 -4.08 11.43
N ILE A 300 -7.93 -3.50 12.53
CA ILE A 300 -7.32 -4.28 13.60
C ILE A 300 -8.27 -5.37 14.13
N GLY A 301 -9.58 -5.11 14.13
CA GLY A 301 -10.60 -6.09 14.54
C GLY A 301 -10.91 -7.18 13.51
N THR A 302 -10.40 -7.05 12.28
CA THR A 302 -10.55 -8.01 11.17
C THR A 302 -9.18 -8.50 10.67
N ILE A 303 -8.15 -8.36 11.49
CA ILE A 303 -6.75 -8.65 11.15
C ILE A 303 -6.53 -10.07 10.64
N GLU A 304 -7.20 -11.08 11.18
CA GLU A 304 -7.07 -12.46 10.68
C GLU A 304 -7.46 -12.56 9.19
N GLY A 305 -8.43 -11.76 8.73
CA GLY A 305 -8.81 -11.67 7.32
C GLY A 305 -7.69 -11.11 6.45
N ALA A 306 -6.92 -10.12 6.95
CA ALA A 306 -5.78 -9.56 6.23
C ALA A 306 -4.65 -10.61 6.02
N PHE A 307 -4.53 -11.58 6.93
CA PHE A 307 -3.47 -12.60 6.92
C PHE A 307 -3.94 -14.00 6.49
N LYS A 308 -5.21 -14.19 6.10
CA LYS A 308 -5.80 -15.50 5.77
C LYS A 308 -4.97 -16.32 4.78
N ASP A 309 -4.49 -15.66 3.72
CA ASP A 309 -3.68 -16.25 2.65
C ASP A 309 -2.23 -15.72 2.64
N ALA A 310 -1.79 -15.13 3.76
CA ALA A 310 -0.44 -14.62 3.90
C ALA A 310 0.56 -15.71 4.29
N TYR A 311 1.77 -15.63 3.75
CA TYR A 311 2.92 -16.42 4.19
C TYR A 311 4.07 -15.48 4.61
N PRO A 312 4.63 -15.61 5.82
CA PRO A 312 4.15 -16.46 6.93
C PRO A 312 2.75 -16.03 7.42
N LYS A 313 2.07 -16.89 8.18
CA LYS A 313 0.75 -16.55 8.79
C LYS A 313 0.92 -15.54 9.93
N LEU A 314 -0.17 -14.89 10.36
CA LEU A 314 -0.12 -13.95 11.50
C LEU A 314 0.48 -14.60 12.77
N SER A 315 0.14 -15.86 13.06
CA SER A 315 0.64 -16.59 14.25
C SER A 315 2.15 -16.89 14.21
N GLU A 316 2.75 -16.83 13.03
CA GLU A 316 4.18 -17.07 12.81
C GLU A 316 4.98 -15.76 12.75
N ARG A 317 4.28 -14.63 12.73
CA ARG A 317 4.88 -13.28 12.71
C ARG A 317 4.97 -12.73 14.11
N ARG A 318 5.87 -11.77 14.29
CA ARG A 318 6.00 -10.97 15.51
C ARG A 318 5.69 -9.53 15.17
N MET A 319 4.48 -9.10 15.49
CA MET A 319 3.99 -7.76 15.17
C MET A 319 3.32 -7.15 16.39
N ALA A 320 3.63 -5.87 16.59
CA ALA A 320 2.99 -5.00 17.55
C ALA A 320 2.53 -3.72 16.85
N ILE A 321 1.41 -3.17 17.29
CA ILE A 321 0.85 -1.91 16.80
C ILE A 321 0.56 -1.06 18.02
N VAL A 322 1.05 0.18 18.04
CA VAL A 322 0.86 1.12 19.14
C VAL A 322 0.36 2.46 18.61
N VAL A 323 -0.63 2.99 19.32
CA VAL A 323 -1.04 4.39 19.26
C VAL A 323 -0.57 5.02 20.58
N PRO A 324 0.41 5.93 20.55
CA PRO A 324 0.99 6.51 21.76
C PRO A 324 -0.06 7.11 22.70
N ASN A 325 0.08 6.88 24.01
CA ASN A 325 -0.84 7.28 25.09
C ASN A 325 -2.28 6.73 24.99
N GLU A 326 -2.55 5.80 24.07
CA GLU A 326 -3.89 5.25 23.87
C GLU A 326 -3.93 3.74 24.06
N VAL A 327 -3.33 2.98 23.14
CA VAL A 327 -3.45 1.51 23.11
C VAL A 327 -2.29 0.86 22.39
N ALA A 328 -1.94 -0.35 22.82
CA ALA A 328 -0.98 -1.20 22.14
C ALA A 328 -1.51 -2.64 22.02
N TYR A 329 -1.28 -3.24 20.86
CA TYR A 329 -1.60 -4.63 20.56
C TYR A 329 -0.35 -5.38 20.12
N ALA A 330 -0.17 -6.62 20.54
CA ALA A 330 0.88 -7.50 20.02
C ALA A 330 0.44 -8.95 19.97
N ASN A 331 1.06 -9.73 19.06
CA ASN A 331 0.91 -11.20 19.01
C ASN A 331 2.13 -11.94 19.57
N PHE A 332 3.06 -11.21 20.19
CA PHE A 332 4.27 -11.76 20.78
C PHE A 332 4.65 -10.97 22.04
N LYS A 333 5.49 -11.57 22.88
CA LYS A 333 5.99 -10.96 24.11
C LYS A 333 7.50 -10.83 24.00
N GLN A 334 8.01 -9.63 24.27
CA GLN A 334 9.42 -9.30 24.26
C GLN A 334 9.66 -8.20 25.29
N LYS A 335 10.80 -8.23 26.00
CA LYS A 335 11.09 -7.26 27.07
C LYS A 335 11.27 -5.86 26.49
N LEU A 336 12.07 -5.75 25.42
CA LEU A 336 12.29 -4.48 24.71
C LEU A 336 10.97 -3.87 24.21
N LEU A 337 10.07 -4.69 23.66
CA LEU A 337 8.74 -4.24 23.23
C LEU A 337 7.95 -3.60 24.38
N PHE A 338 7.85 -4.31 25.52
CA PHE A 338 7.10 -3.83 26.67
C PHE A 338 7.67 -2.51 27.19
N GLU A 339 8.99 -2.40 27.25
CA GLU A 339 9.67 -1.20 27.72
C GLU A 339 9.43 0.02 26.81
N LEU A 340 9.49 -0.17 25.49
CA LEU A 340 9.18 0.90 24.53
C LEU A 340 7.71 1.30 24.56
N VAL A 341 6.78 0.34 24.64
CA VAL A 341 5.34 0.61 24.73
C VAL A 341 5.00 1.41 25.99
N ASN A 342 5.63 1.08 27.12
CA ASN A 342 5.45 1.82 28.37
C ASN A 342 5.95 3.28 28.26
N ARG A 343 7.10 3.49 27.61
CA ARG A 343 7.66 4.84 27.35
C ARG A 343 6.82 5.66 26.38
N LEU A 344 6.05 4.99 25.51
CA LEU A 344 5.03 5.61 24.68
C LEU A 344 3.72 5.93 25.43
N GLY A 345 3.69 5.77 26.76
CA GLY A 345 2.55 6.12 27.61
C GLY A 345 1.46 5.05 27.66
N VAL A 346 1.74 3.82 27.24
CA VAL A 346 0.78 2.72 27.26
C VAL A 346 1.20 1.68 28.29
N THR A 347 0.42 1.54 29.36
CA THR A 347 0.76 0.69 30.51
C THR A 347 0.46 -0.79 30.29
N GLU A 348 -0.43 -1.13 29.35
CA GLU A 348 -0.87 -2.50 29.10
C GLU A 348 -0.74 -2.85 27.62
N LEU A 349 -0.11 -3.98 27.35
CA LEU A 349 0.00 -4.56 26.01
C LEU A 349 -1.07 -5.64 25.83
N SER A 350 -2.07 -5.34 25.00
CA SER A 350 -3.18 -6.26 24.73
C SER A 350 -2.82 -7.28 23.65
N GLU A 351 -3.49 -8.44 23.67
CA GLU A 351 -3.43 -9.37 22.53
C GLU A 351 -4.15 -8.78 21.32
N ILE A 352 -3.62 -9.03 20.12
CA ILE A 352 -4.30 -8.65 18.88
C ILE A 352 -5.70 -9.30 18.84
N PRO A 353 -6.78 -8.52 18.60
CA PRO A 353 -8.14 -9.04 18.60
C PRO A 353 -8.33 -10.17 17.59
N LYS A 354 -8.94 -11.28 18.04
CA LYS A 354 -9.37 -12.38 17.16
C LYS A 354 -10.75 -12.08 16.58
N ILE A 355 -11.07 -12.67 15.42
CA ILE A 355 -12.41 -12.53 14.82
C ILE A 355 -13.44 -13.09 15.83
N GLY A 356 -14.31 -12.20 16.35
CA GLY A 356 -15.41 -12.55 17.25
C GLY A 356 -15.40 -11.89 18.64
N GLU A 357 -14.33 -11.19 19.03
CA GLU A 357 -14.24 -10.62 20.39
C GLU A 357 -14.80 -9.19 20.52
N ARG A 358 -15.19 -8.53 19.42
CA ARG A 358 -16.03 -7.32 19.49
C ARG A 358 -17.51 -7.70 19.59
N THR A 359 -17.89 -8.29 20.71
CA THR A 359 -19.28 -8.23 21.18
C THR A 359 -19.27 -7.65 22.59
N TYR A 360 -19.84 -6.44 22.72
CA TYR A 360 -20.16 -5.76 23.98
C TYR A 360 -19.01 -5.32 24.89
N SER A 361 -18.42 -4.15 24.64
CA SER A 361 -17.93 -3.32 25.75
C SER A 361 -17.99 -1.81 25.49
N GLN A 362 -19.03 -1.32 24.82
CA GLN A 362 -19.39 0.10 24.88
C GLN A 362 -20.91 0.27 24.85
N THR A 363 -21.53 0.05 26.00
CA THR A 363 -22.72 0.80 26.41
C THR A 363 -22.62 1.02 27.91
N SER A 364 -22.56 2.29 28.28
CA SER A 364 -22.75 2.86 29.61
C SER A 364 -23.64 2.04 30.53
N LEU A 365 -23.20 1.79 31.77
CA LEU A 365 -24.06 1.88 32.95
C LEU A 365 -23.22 2.22 34.19
N SER A 366 -23.73 3.23 34.86
CA SER A 366 -23.35 3.82 36.14
C SER A 366 -23.15 2.82 37.28
N LYS A 367 -22.21 3.16 38.19
CA LYS A 367 -22.24 2.94 39.65
C LYS A 367 -23.33 1.99 40.18
N GLU A 368 -22.93 0.85 40.75
CA GLU A 368 -22.87 0.60 42.21
C GLU A 368 -22.52 -0.85 42.52
N ARG A 369 -21.90 -1.01 43.70
CA ARG A 369 -21.46 -2.24 44.36
C ARG A 369 -22.35 -3.45 44.14
N LEU A 370 -21.74 -4.61 43.87
CA LEU A 370 -22.17 -5.87 44.47
C LEU A 370 -20.93 -6.69 44.82
N ILE A 371 -20.74 -6.84 46.13
CA ILE A 371 -19.85 -7.77 46.79
C ILE A 371 -20.64 -9.08 46.92
N ASP A 372 -19.89 -10.19 46.83
CA ASP A 372 -20.12 -11.48 47.47
C ASP A 372 -20.85 -12.63 46.76
N GLU A 373 -20.25 -13.80 47.06
CA GLU A 373 -20.79 -15.16 47.14
C GLU A 373 -20.84 -16.04 45.88
N PHE A 374 -19.81 -16.88 45.76
CA PHE A 374 -20.02 -18.30 45.47
C PHE A 374 -19.36 -19.16 46.56
N TYR A 375 -20.18 -19.56 47.52
CA TYR A 375 -20.07 -20.82 48.25
C TYR A 375 -21.46 -21.47 48.28
N TYR A 376 -21.52 -22.69 47.74
CA TYR A 376 -22.65 -23.63 47.58
C TYR A 376 -23.67 -23.35 46.49
#